data_AF-I4YDU6-F1
#
_entry.id   AF-I4YDU6-F1
#
_cell.length_a   1.000
_cell.length_b   1.000
_cell.length_c   1.000
_cell.angle_alpha   90.00
_cell.angle_beta   90.00
_cell.angle_gamma   90.00
#
_symmetry.space_group_name_H-M   'P 1'
#
loop_
_entity.id
_entity.type
_entity.pdbx_description
1 polymer ?
#
loop_
_entity_poly.entity_id
_entity_poly.type
_entity_poly.pdbx_seq_one_letter_code
_entity_poly.pdbx_strand_id
1 'polypeptide(L)'
;MMNEAIHRRSIMLAWTLDPAAQTALEYYITTLAMPHDLVHIVNVDTKGTGNLELELKERINQLETQVAEGIQVISHTLSGETSSALVEFADKYSPDMVVLGRRNLGHWKRIASDEGFSLSSHLATHIESPVVIVKFYKD
;
A
#
# COMPACT_ATOMS: atom_id res chain seq x y z
N MET A 1 -30.98 1.45 22.88
CA MET A 1 -29.68 1.94 22.40
C MET A 1 -29.23 0.98 21.30
N MET A 2 -29.35 1.38 20.04
CA MET A 2 -28.84 0.60 18.92
C MET A 2 -27.32 0.69 18.95
N ASN A 3 -26.66 -0.46 18.93
CA ASN A 3 -25.22 -0.59 18.75
C ASN A 3 -24.94 -0.19 17.30
N GLU A 4 -24.55 1.07 17.04
CA GLU A 4 -24.03 1.43 15.73
C GLU A 4 -22.78 0.58 15.51
N ALA A 5 -22.84 -0.35 14.56
CA ALA A 5 -21.66 -1.08 14.14
C ALA A 5 -20.66 -0.04 13.67
N ILE A 6 -19.55 0.10 14.40
CA ILE A 6 -18.45 0.98 14.03
C ILE A 6 -18.02 0.56 12.63
N HIS A 7 -18.32 1.39 11.63
CA HIS A 7 -17.93 1.13 10.25
C HIS A 7 -16.40 1.28 10.17
N ARG A 8 -15.74 0.14 10.11
CA ARG A 8 -14.29 0.06 9.98
C ARG A 8 -13.92 0.21 8.52
N ARG A 9 -13.13 1.23 8.21
CA ARG A 9 -12.58 1.42 6.86
C ARG A 9 -11.51 0.37 6.59
N SER A 10 -11.54 -0.22 5.41
CA SER A 10 -10.51 -1.11 4.88
C SER A 10 -9.54 -0.32 4.01
N ILE A 11 -8.28 -0.25 4.41
CA ILE A 11 -7.23 0.51 3.74
C ILE A 11 -6.23 -0.47 3.14
N MET A 12 -5.95 -0.38 1.85
CA MET A 12 -4.88 -1.13 1.21
C MET A 12 -3.64 -0.25 1.08
N LEU A 13 -2.50 -0.72 1.58
CA LEU A 13 -1.20 -0.07 1.46
C LEU A 13 -0.26 -0.97 0.65
N ALA A 14 0.07 -0.55 -0.58
CA ALA A 14 1.03 -1.27 -1.40
C ALA A 14 2.46 -1.00 -0.89
N TRP A 15 3.16 -2.06 -0.50
CA TRP A 15 4.45 -1.96 0.20
C TRP A 15 5.57 -2.73 -0.51
N THR A 16 6.73 -2.10 -0.63
CA THR A 16 8.01 -2.74 -0.97
C THR A 16 9.14 -2.08 -0.16
N LEU A 17 10.38 -2.58 -0.23
CA LEU A 17 11.52 -2.01 0.52
C LEU A 17 12.03 -0.66 -0.02
N ASP A 18 11.30 -0.02 -0.92
CA ASP A 18 11.75 1.24 -1.52
C ASP A 18 11.24 2.48 -0.78
N PRO A 19 11.97 3.61 -0.85
CA PRO A 19 11.59 4.83 -0.14
C PRO A 19 10.18 5.34 -0.46
N ALA A 20 9.66 5.10 -1.67
CA ALA A 20 8.32 5.56 -2.01
C ALA A 20 7.23 4.86 -1.18
N ALA A 21 7.37 3.56 -0.93
CA ALA A 21 6.47 2.81 -0.08
C ALA A 21 6.54 3.30 1.38
N GLN A 22 7.75 3.60 1.88
CA GLN A 22 7.94 4.20 3.21
C GLN A 22 7.21 5.53 3.34
N THR A 23 7.34 6.42 2.35
CA THR A 23 6.65 7.71 2.34
C THR A 23 5.13 7.56 2.28
N ALA A 24 4.63 6.60 1.51
CA ALA A 24 3.19 6.34 1.44
C ALA A 24 2.63 5.89 2.80
N LEU A 25 3.39 5.04 3.49
CA LEU A 25 3.02 4.59 4.81
C LEU A 25 3.05 5.73 5.84
N GLU A 26 4.11 6.55 5.83
CA GLU A 26 4.22 7.70 6.73
C GLU A 26 3.11 8.73 6.47
N TYR A 27 2.77 8.97 5.21
CA TYR A 27 1.63 9.82 4.86
C TYR A 27 0.31 9.26 5.37
N TYR A 28 0.12 7.93 5.29
CA TYR A 28 -1.02 7.29 5.91
C TYR A 28 -1.06 7.55 7.43
N ILE A 29 0.02 7.24 8.15
CA ILE A 29 0.12 7.42 9.62
C ILE A 29 -0.22 8.85 10.03
N THR A 30 0.40 9.82 9.36
CA THR A 30 0.39 11.22 9.78
C THR A 30 -0.82 12.00 9.31
N THR A 31 -1.49 11.54 8.25
CA THR A 31 -2.52 12.34 7.55
C THR A 31 -3.84 11.61 7.36
N LEU A 32 -3.84 10.30 7.11
CA LEU A 32 -5.04 9.56 6.66
C LEU A 32 -5.62 8.62 7.72
N ALA A 33 -4.79 8.17 8.66
CA ALA A 33 -5.15 7.20 9.68
C ALA A 33 -6.33 7.69 10.52
N MET A 34 -7.33 6.84 10.70
CA MET A 34 -8.46 7.07 11.60
C MET A 34 -8.56 5.94 12.62
N PRO A 35 -9.21 6.18 13.77
CA PRO A 35 -9.49 5.13 14.73
C PRO A 35 -10.17 3.94 14.07
N HIS A 36 -9.76 2.75 14.49
CA HIS A 36 -10.32 1.48 14.04
C HIS A 36 -10.08 1.08 12.58
N ASP A 37 -9.27 1.77 11.78
CA ASP A 37 -8.97 1.34 10.41
C ASP A 37 -8.44 -0.11 10.37
N LEU A 38 -8.86 -0.89 9.36
CA LEU A 38 -8.23 -2.15 8.97
C LEU A 38 -7.23 -1.90 7.86
N VAL A 39 -5.94 -2.05 8.15
CA VAL A 39 -4.88 -1.81 7.18
C VAL A 39 -4.36 -3.12 6.62
N HIS A 40 -4.55 -3.34 5.33
CA HIS A 40 -3.93 -4.39 4.55
C HIS A 40 -2.61 -3.89 3.98
N ILE A 41 -1.47 -4.31 4.55
CA ILE A 41 -0.18 -4.04 3.93
C ILE A 41 0.12 -5.16 2.94
N VAL A 42 0.21 -4.80 1.66
CA VAL A 42 0.28 -5.76 0.56
C VAL A 42 1.62 -5.64 -0.14
N ASN A 43 2.39 -6.71 -0.11
CA ASN A 43 3.64 -6.86 -0.85
C ASN A 43 3.47 -7.93 -1.93
N VAL A 44 4.10 -7.76 -3.09
CA VAL A 44 4.19 -8.80 -4.12
C VAL A 44 5.61 -9.33 -4.16
N ASP A 45 5.81 -10.58 -3.76
CA ASP A 45 7.11 -11.23 -3.83
C ASP A 45 7.38 -11.73 -5.26
N THR A 46 8.19 -10.97 -5.97
CA THR A 46 8.61 -11.29 -7.34
C THR A 46 9.89 -12.12 -7.40
N LYS A 47 10.60 -12.32 -6.28
CA LYS A 47 11.94 -12.93 -6.25
C LYS A 47 12.10 -14.08 -5.25
N GLY A 48 11.08 -14.40 -4.46
CA GLY A 48 11.12 -15.50 -3.48
C GLY A 48 12.11 -15.26 -2.34
N THR A 49 12.44 -13.99 -2.04
CA THR A 49 13.65 -13.69 -1.25
C THR A 49 13.47 -13.78 0.27
N GLY A 50 12.25 -13.97 0.80
CA GLY A 50 11.97 -14.21 2.23
C GLY A 50 12.30 -13.05 3.21
N ASN A 51 13.23 -12.16 2.86
CA ASN A 51 13.75 -11.09 3.70
C ASN A 51 12.73 -9.96 3.96
N LEU A 52 11.70 -9.88 3.12
CA LEU A 52 10.62 -8.89 3.22
C LEU A 52 9.73 -9.10 4.45
N GLU A 53 9.60 -10.33 4.94
CA GLU A 53 8.65 -10.64 6.01
C GLU A 53 9.10 -10.08 7.37
N LEU A 54 10.41 -10.10 7.66
CA LEU A 54 10.96 -9.58 8.92
C LEU A 54 10.82 -8.06 8.98
N GLU A 55 11.25 -7.35 7.93
CA GLU A 55 11.16 -5.89 7.85
C GLU A 55 9.69 -5.41 7.85
N LEU A 56 8.80 -6.17 7.21
CA LEU A 56 7.37 -5.90 7.23
C LEU A 56 6.79 -6.05 8.64
N LYS A 57 7.16 -7.09 9.39
CA LYS A 57 6.74 -7.28 10.79
C LYS A 57 7.21 -6.13 11.69
N GLU A 58 8.47 -5.72 11.59
CA GLU A 58 8.98 -4.59 12.35
C GLU A 58 8.22 -3.30 12.05
N ARG A 59 7.89 -3.08 10.77
CA ARG A 59 7.13 -1.90 10.37
C ARG A 59 5.68 -1.94 10.81
N ILE A 60 5.05 -3.12 10.82
CA ILE A 60 3.71 -3.33 11.39
C ILE A 60 3.69 -2.98 12.87
N ASN A 61 4.66 -3.47 13.64
CA ASN A 61 4.76 -3.12 15.06
C ASN A 61 4.93 -1.61 15.27
N GLN A 62 5.69 -0.93 14.38
CA GLN A 62 5.81 0.53 14.42
C GLN A 62 4.49 1.23 14.11
N LEU A 63 3.69 0.71 13.18
CA LEU A 63 2.37 1.24 12.89
C LEU A 63 1.46 1.13 14.10
N GLU A 64 1.31 -0.08 14.65
CA GLU A 64 0.43 -0.34 15.79
C GLU A 64 0.78 0.53 17.02
N THR A 65 2.04 0.96 17.14
CA THR A 65 2.49 1.85 18.23
C THR A 65 2.36 3.34 17.94
N GLN A 66 2.36 3.77 16.66
CA GLN A 66 2.37 5.20 16.28
C GLN A 66 1.00 5.74 15.85
N VAL A 67 0.05 4.87 15.52
CA VAL A 67 -1.24 5.26 14.94
C VAL A 67 -2.34 5.38 16.00
N ALA A 68 -3.48 5.97 15.59
CA ALA A 68 -4.67 6.13 16.42
C ALA A 68 -5.18 4.80 17.03
N GLU A 69 -5.88 4.92 18.16
CA GLU A 69 -6.40 3.77 18.91
C GLU A 69 -7.22 2.81 18.02
N GLY A 70 -6.95 1.52 18.15
CA GLY A 70 -7.77 0.45 17.58
C GLY A 70 -7.53 0.13 16.11
N ILE A 71 -6.53 0.72 15.46
CA ILE A 71 -6.10 0.29 14.11
C ILE A 71 -5.60 -1.15 14.16
N GLN A 72 -6.00 -1.94 13.15
CA GLN A 72 -5.56 -3.32 12.98
C GLN A 72 -4.79 -3.45 11.69
N VAL A 73 -3.67 -4.17 11.72
CA VAL A 73 -2.81 -4.32 10.53
C VAL A 73 -2.69 -5.79 10.15
N ILE A 74 -2.86 -6.09 8.87
CA ILE A 74 -2.72 -7.44 8.30
C ILE A 74 -1.72 -7.36 7.14
N SER A 75 -0.66 -8.16 7.19
CA SER A 75 0.26 -8.34 6.07
C SER A 75 -0.23 -9.37 5.07
N HIS A 76 -0.05 -9.07 3.79
CA HIS A 76 -0.29 -9.98 2.69
C HIS A 76 0.95 -10.03 1.80
N THR A 77 1.43 -11.23 1.53
CA THR A 77 2.46 -11.48 0.52
C THR A 77 1.82 -12.21 -0.65
N LEU A 78 1.73 -11.52 -1.78
CA LEU A 78 1.20 -12.05 -3.02
C LEU A 78 2.33 -12.56 -3.89
N SER A 79 2.01 -13.41 -4.86
CA SER A 79 2.93 -13.91 -5.88
C SER A 79 2.43 -13.53 -7.28
N GLY A 80 3.33 -13.54 -8.27
CA GLY A 80 3.01 -13.27 -9.67
C GLY A 80 3.37 -11.86 -10.13
N GLU A 81 2.74 -11.42 -11.22
CA GLU A 81 2.93 -10.09 -11.79
C GLU A 81 2.33 -9.03 -10.85
N THR A 82 3.10 -7.98 -10.56
CA THR A 82 2.77 -7.02 -9.49
C THR A 82 1.50 -6.24 -9.75
N SER A 83 1.29 -5.76 -10.98
CA SER A 83 0.12 -4.94 -11.30
C SER A 83 -1.18 -5.76 -11.20
N SER A 84 -1.18 -6.96 -11.79
CA SER A 84 -2.31 -7.88 -11.79
C SER A 84 -2.64 -8.35 -10.38
N ALA A 85 -1.64 -8.78 -9.61
CA ALA A 85 -1.86 -9.27 -8.24
C ALA A 85 -2.43 -8.18 -7.32
N LEU A 86 -2.01 -6.93 -7.47
CA LEU A 86 -2.53 -5.81 -6.67
C LEU A 86 -3.96 -5.43 -7.07
N VAL A 87 -4.29 -5.47 -8.36
CA VAL A 87 -5.67 -5.25 -8.82
C VAL A 87 -6.59 -6.36 -8.32
N GLU A 88 -6.20 -7.63 -8.50
CA GLU A 88 -6.96 -8.78 -8.01
C GLU A 88 -7.18 -8.73 -6.48
N PHE A 89 -6.17 -8.27 -5.73
CA PHE A 89 -6.31 -8.06 -4.30
C PHE A 89 -7.34 -6.96 -4.00
N ALA A 90 -7.25 -5.81 -4.68
CA ALA A 90 -8.18 -4.71 -4.47
C ALA A 90 -9.62 -5.13 -4.83
N ASP A 91 -9.82 -5.85 -5.92
CA ASP A 91 -11.14 -6.37 -6.31
C ASP A 91 -11.71 -7.33 -5.27
N LYS A 92 -10.86 -8.23 -4.76
CA LYS A 92 -11.27 -9.23 -3.77
C LYS A 92 -11.65 -8.64 -2.41
N TYR A 93 -10.88 -7.65 -1.94
CA TYR A 93 -11.05 -7.09 -0.60
C TYR A 93 -11.82 -5.78 -0.58
N SER A 94 -12.09 -5.20 -1.76
CA SER A 94 -12.84 -3.95 -1.97
C SER A 94 -12.48 -2.87 -0.94
N PRO A 95 -11.20 -2.46 -0.84
CA PRO A 95 -10.79 -1.49 0.16
C PRO A 95 -11.51 -0.16 -0.06
N ASP A 96 -11.77 0.60 0.99
CA ASP A 96 -12.31 1.95 0.90
C ASP A 96 -11.31 2.94 0.29
N MET A 97 -10.01 2.61 0.37
CA MET A 97 -8.93 3.39 -0.22
C MET A 97 -7.68 2.55 -0.45
N VAL A 98 -6.98 2.81 -1.55
CA VAL A 98 -5.62 2.31 -1.81
C VAL A 98 -4.62 3.44 -1.68
N VAL A 99 -3.55 3.21 -0.92
CA VAL A 99 -2.46 4.17 -0.72
C VAL A 99 -1.17 3.54 -1.23
N LEU A 100 -0.45 4.28 -2.09
CA LEU A 100 0.83 3.83 -2.63
C LEU A 100 1.80 4.98 -2.89
N GLY A 101 3.08 4.65 -2.90
CA GLY A 101 4.15 5.58 -3.20
C GLY A 101 4.33 5.79 -4.70
N ARG A 102 4.57 7.03 -5.11
CA ARG A 102 5.00 7.33 -6.48
C ARG A 102 6.49 6.97 -6.64
N ARG A 103 6.77 5.94 -7.43
CA ARG A 103 8.15 5.58 -7.79
C ARG A 103 8.63 6.45 -8.96
N ASN A 104 9.68 7.24 -8.74
CA ASN A 104 10.42 7.87 -9.83
C ASN A 104 11.44 6.85 -10.36
N LEU A 105 11.00 5.91 -11.20
CA LEU A 105 11.94 5.29 -12.14
C LEU A 105 12.40 6.43 -13.05
N GLY A 106 13.65 6.89 -12.91
CA GLY A 106 14.14 8.09 -13.60
C GLY A 106 13.73 8.11 -15.07
N HIS A 107 13.44 9.30 -15.61
CA HIS A 107 12.92 9.51 -16.98
C HIS A 107 13.58 8.65 -18.07
N TRP A 108 14.86 8.32 -17.91
CA TRP A 108 15.66 7.50 -18.82
C TRP A 108 15.38 5.99 -18.73
N LYS A 109 15.11 5.46 -17.52
CA LYS A 109 14.79 4.03 -17.33
C LYS A 109 13.40 3.68 -17.87
N ARG A 110 12.52 4.68 -17.95
CA ARG A 110 11.16 4.60 -18.50
C ARG A 110 11.12 4.62 -20.03
N ILE A 111 12.18 5.11 -20.68
CA ILE A 111 12.38 5.08 -22.14
C ILE A 111 13.10 3.79 -22.56
N ALA A 112 13.92 3.21 -21.67
CA ALA A 112 14.76 2.04 -21.97
C ALA A 112 14.11 0.67 -21.70
N SER A 113 12.93 0.64 -21.06
CA SER A 113 12.09 -0.56 -20.99
C SER A 113 10.92 -0.39 -21.95
N ASP A 114 10.68 -1.37 -22.84
CA ASP A 114 9.58 -1.37 -23.81
C ASP A 114 8.18 -1.15 -23.17
N GLU A 115 8.07 -1.25 -21.84
CA GLU A 115 6.85 -1.05 -21.06
C GLU A 115 6.85 0.28 -20.28
N GLY A 116 6.88 1.44 -20.94
CA GLY A 116 6.92 2.79 -20.33
C GLY A 116 5.77 3.17 -19.36
N PHE A 117 5.01 2.21 -18.84
CA PHE A 117 3.88 2.38 -17.96
C PHE A 117 4.30 2.53 -16.49
N SER A 118 3.63 3.46 -15.80
CA SER A 118 3.82 3.67 -14.36
C SER A 118 2.87 2.76 -13.60
N LEU A 119 3.38 1.88 -12.70
CA LEU A 119 2.55 1.02 -11.86
C LEU A 119 1.46 1.82 -11.14
N SER A 120 1.80 2.96 -10.55
CA SER A 120 0.82 3.81 -9.87
C SER A 120 -0.28 4.33 -10.79
N SER A 121 0.04 4.61 -12.05
CA SER A 121 -0.96 5.01 -13.06
C SER A 121 -1.83 3.83 -13.49
N HIS A 122 -1.23 2.64 -13.63
CA HIS A 122 -1.97 1.42 -13.94
C HIS A 122 -2.99 1.11 -12.86
N LEU A 123 -2.55 1.07 -11.59
CA LEU A 123 -3.43 0.79 -10.46
C LEU A 123 -4.56 1.81 -10.34
N ALA A 124 -4.27 3.10 -10.47
CA ALA A 124 -5.30 4.15 -10.43
C ALA A 124 -6.33 4.09 -11.58
N THR A 125 -6.02 3.36 -12.66
CA THR A 125 -6.94 3.19 -13.80
C THR A 125 -7.80 1.93 -13.66
N HIS A 126 -7.31 0.90 -12.96
CA HIS A 126 -7.94 -0.42 -12.93
C HIS A 126 -8.57 -0.78 -11.57
N ILE A 127 -8.19 -0.10 -10.49
CA ILE A 127 -8.80 -0.28 -9.18
C ILE A 127 -10.01 0.65 -9.05
N GLU A 128 -11.16 0.10 -8.67
CA GLU A 128 -12.40 0.88 -8.47
C GLU A 128 -12.33 1.81 -7.25
N SER A 129 -11.66 1.36 -6.19
CA SER A 129 -11.46 2.13 -4.96
C SER A 129 -10.64 3.40 -5.19
N PRO A 130 -10.89 4.49 -4.44
CA PRO A 130 -10.06 5.68 -4.48
C PRO A 130 -8.57 5.37 -4.27
N VAL A 131 -7.73 5.87 -5.18
CA VAL A 131 -6.29 5.64 -5.15
C VAL A 131 -5.53 6.91 -4.78
N VAL A 132 -4.83 6.89 -3.65
CA VAL A 132 -3.93 7.95 -3.18
C VAL A 132 -2.50 7.64 -3.57
N ILE A 133 -1.96 8.44 -4.48
CA ILE A 133 -0.57 8.36 -4.93
C ILE A 133 0.26 9.40 -4.19
N VAL A 134 1.07 8.94 -3.24
CA VAL A 134 1.91 9.81 -2.41
C VAL A 134 3.21 10.12 -3.14
N LYS A 135 3.44 11.39 -3.44
CA LYS A 135 4.69 11.84 -4.07
C LYS A 135 5.80 11.92 -3.04
N PHE A 136 6.96 11.34 -3.38
CA PHE A 136 8.19 11.61 -2.66
C PHE A 136 8.78 12.96 -3.10
N TYR A 137 9.08 13.82 -2.13
CA TYR A 137 9.97 14.97 -2.31
C TYR A 137 11.28 14.60 -1.61
N LYS A 138 12.37 14.59 -2.38
CA LYS A 138 13.72 14.47 -1.82
C LYS A 138 14.26 15.89 -1.80
N ASP A 139 14.56 16.41 -0.61
CA ASP A 139 15.45 17.57 -0.49
C ASP A 139 16.84 17.23 -1.04
#